data_AF-A0A9D7W381-F1
#
_entry.id   AF-A0A9D7W381-F1
#
_cell.length_a   1.000
_cell.length_b   1.000
_cell.length_c   1.000
_cell.angle_alpha   90.00
_cell.angle_beta   90.00
_cell.angle_gamma   90.00
#
_symmetry.space_group_name_H-M   'P 1'
#
loop_
_entity.id
_entity.type
_entity.pdbx_description
1 polymer ?
#
loop_
_entity_poly.entity_id
_entity_poly.type
_entity_poly.pdbx_seq_one_letter_code
_entity_poly.pdbx_strand_id
1 'polypeptide(L)' 'MQTTMVSIGDTSLGVQICGSGPPLVLLHAFPLDHTMWHRVLPLSNHARLIVPDQRGFGRSTRNDPERS' A
#
# COMPACT_ATOMS: atom_id res chain seq x y z
N MET A 1 -9.98 1.06 5.28
CA MET A 1 -9.99 0.68 3.85
C MET A 1 -9.53 -0.76 3.74
N GLN A 2 -10.04 -1.53 2.78
CA GLN A 2 -9.59 -2.92 2.60
C GLN A 2 -8.20 -2.90 1.95
N THR A 3 -7.31 -3.77 2.43
CA THR A 3 -6.00 -3.97 1.81
C THR A 3 -6.09 -5.13 0.82
N THR A 4 -5.66 -4.88 -0.41
CA THR A 4 -5.52 -5.89 -1.46
C THR A 4 -4.04 -6.29 -1.55
N MET A 5 -3.78 -7.59 -1.65
CA MET A 5 -2.43 -8.09 -1.86
C MET A 5 -2.11 -8.11 -3.36
N VAL A 6 -0.95 -7.57 -3.74
CA VAL A 6 -0.46 -7.53 -5.11
C VAL A 6 0.87 -8.26 -5.18
N SER A 7 0.91 -9.40 -5.87
CA SER A 7 2.14 -10.18 -6.07
C SER A 7 3.02 -9.55 -7.15
N ILE A 8 4.28 -9.29 -6.82
CA ILE A 8 5.31 -8.79 -7.72
C ILE A 8 6.58 -9.61 -7.51
N GLY A 9 6.85 -10.54 -8.43
CA GLY A 9 7.99 -11.46 -8.31
C GLY A 9 7.95 -12.24 -6.98
N ASP A 10 9.02 -12.08 -6.19
CA ASP A 10 9.23 -12.73 -4.89
C ASP A 10 8.61 -11.96 -3.71
N THR A 11 7.79 -10.95 -3.97
CA THR A 11 7.23 -10.07 -2.93
C THR A 11 5.72 -9.93 -3.10
N SER A 12 4.97 -9.91 -2.01
CA SER A 12 3.55 -9.58 -1.98
C SER A 12 3.37 -8.23 -1.29
N LEU A 13 2.84 -7.25 -2.01
CA LEU A 13 2.61 -5.91 -1.48
C LEU A 13 1.20 -5.76 -0.92
N GLY A 14 1.08 -5.25 0.29
CA GLY A 14 -0.19 -4.77 0.83
C GLY A 14 -0.50 -3.39 0.24
N VAL A 15 -1.62 -3.26 -0.48
CA VAL A 15 -2.02 -2.01 -1.13
C VAL A 15 -3.43 -1.62 -0.71
N GLN A 16 -3.62 -0.40 -0.21
CA GLN A 16 -4.95 0.20 -0.05
C GLN A 16 -5.27 1.08 -1.25
N ILE A 17 -6.45 0.87 -1.82
CA ILE A 17 -6.95 1.67 -2.94
C ILE A 17 -8.27 2.31 -2.53
N CYS A 18 -8.41 3.61 -2.78
CA CYS A 18 -9.65 4.34 -2.52
C CYS A 18 -9.82 5.53 -3.45
N GLY A 19 -11.06 6.02 -3.57
CA GLY A 19 -11.38 7.15 -4.42
C GLY A 19 -11.41 6.81 -5.91
N SER A 20 -11.54 7.85 -6.71
CA SER A 20 -11.65 7.77 -8.17
C SER A 20 -10.97 8.99 -8.82
N GLY A 21 -10.81 8.96 -10.15
CA GLY A 21 -10.08 10.01 -10.87
C GLY A 21 -8.59 9.68 -11.09
N PRO A 22 -7.74 10.70 -11.29
CA PRO A 22 -6.31 10.50 -11.56
C PRO A 22 -5.62 9.70 -10.46
N PRO A 23 -4.72 8.75 -10.80
CA PRO A 23 -4.02 7.95 -9.80
C PRO A 23 -2.97 8.78 -9.06
N LEU A 24 -2.93 8.65 -7.74
CA LEU A 24 -1.90 9.21 -6.87
C LEU A 24 -1.30 8.12 -5.99
N VAL A 25 0.00 7.87 -6.12
CA VAL A 25 0.73 6.88 -5.31
C VAL A 25 1.31 7.56 -4.08
N LEU A 26 0.98 7.05 -2.89
CA LEU A 26 1.44 7.59 -1.62
C LEU A 26 2.45 6.63 -0.97
N LEU A 27 3.74 7.00 -1.02
CA LEU A 27 4.82 6.20 -0.44
C LEU A 27 5.15 6.69 0.97
N HIS A 28 5.02 5.82 1.98
CA HIS A 28 5.36 6.16 3.35
C HIS A 28 6.87 6.40 3.56
N ALA A 29 7.24 7.11 4.62
CA ALA A 29 8.64 7.24 5.04
C ALA A 29 9.10 6.02 5.87
N PHE A 30 10.41 5.91 6.10
CA PHE A 30 10.97 4.92 7.02
C PHE A 30 10.87 5.43 8.49
N PRO A 31 10.54 4.58 9.49
CA PRO A 31 10.15 3.16 9.42
C PRO A 31 8.62 2.96 9.52
N LEU A 32 7.83 3.82 8.86
CA LEU A 32 6.36 3.78 8.92
C LEU A 32 5.76 2.79 7.91
N ASP A 33 4.43 2.85 7.74
CA ASP A 33 3.64 2.09 6.76
C ASP A 33 2.52 2.97 6.16
N HIS A 34 1.58 2.38 5.41
CA HIS A 34 0.44 3.07 4.80
C HIS A 34 -0.39 3.92 5.76
N THR A 35 -0.38 3.62 7.07
CA THR A 35 -1.18 4.35 8.08
C THR A 35 -0.72 5.80 8.27
N MET A 36 0.51 6.14 7.87
CA MET A 36 1.03 7.53 7.82
C MET A 36 0.07 8.48 7.09
N TRP A 37 -0.68 7.95 6.12
CA TRP A 37 -1.54 8.72 5.24
C TRP A 37 -3.00 8.84 5.71
N HIS A 38 -3.37 8.33 6.89
CA HIS A 38 -4.75 8.38 7.38
C HIS A 38 -5.36 9.79 7.38
N ARG A 39 -4.56 10.82 7.70
CA ARG A 39 -5.02 12.21 7.72
C ARG A 39 -5.21 12.82 6.33
N VAL A 40 -4.60 12.26 5.29
CA VAL A 40 -4.72 12.74 3.91
C VAL A 40 -5.68 11.92 3.06
N LEU A 41 -6.28 10.86 3.62
CA LEU A 41 -7.30 10.06 2.94
C LEU A 41 -8.47 10.88 2.36
N PRO A 42 -8.89 12.04 2.92
CA PRO A 42 -9.89 12.89 2.26
C PRO A 42 -9.55 13.33 0.82
N LEU A 43 -8.27 13.25 0.40
CA LEU A 43 -7.87 13.44 -1.00
C LEU A 43 -8.51 12.42 -1.95
N SER A 44 -9.05 11.31 -1.44
CA SER A 44 -9.79 10.31 -2.23
C SER A 44 -11.03 10.88 -2.93
N ASN A 45 -11.52 12.05 -2.49
CA ASN A 45 -12.62 12.76 -3.15
C ASN A 45 -12.21 13.40 -4.48
N HIS A 46 -10.89 13.51 -4.75
CA HIS A 46 -10.34 14.18 -5.93
C HIS A 46 -9.41 13.29 -6.76
N ALA A 47 -8.89 12.21 -6.18
CA ALA A 47 -7.94 11.31 -6.82
C ALA A 47 -8.17 9.85 -6.39
N ARG A 48 -7.71 8.91 -7.22
CA ARG A 48 -7.61 7.51 -6.85
C ARG A 48 -6.31 7.31 -6.08
N LEU A 49 -6.40 7.20 -4.77
CA LEU A 49 -5.23 6.98 -3.93
C LEU A 49 -4.83 5.51 -4.02
N ILE A 50 -3.54 5.27 -4.25
CA ILE A 50 -2.89 3.96 -4.23
C ILE A 50 -1.83 4.04 -3.14
N VAL A 51 -2.05 3.35 -2.03
CA VAL A 51 -1.24 3.45 -0.82
C VAL A 51 -0.59 2.09 -0.53
N PRO A 52 0.56 1.79 -1.18
CA PRO A 52 1.28 0.55 -0.94
C PRO A 52 2.12 0.64 0.33
N ASP A 53 2.19 -0.46 1.06
CA ASP A 53 3.28 -0.71 1.99
C ASP A 53 4.54 -1.10 1.20
N GLN A 54 5.66 -0.43 1.46
CA GLN A 54 6.94 -0.81 0.85
C GLN A 54 7.39 -2.18 1.37
N ARG A 55 8.25 -2.87 0.60
CA ARG A 55 8.79 -4.19 0.95
C ARG A 55 9.26 -4.25 2.40
N GLY A 56 8.72 -5.22 3.16
CA GLY A 56 9.10 -5.48 4.54
C GLY A 56 8.40 -4.59 5.59
N PHE A 57 7.47 -3.73 5.16
CA PHE A 57 6.67 -2.88 6.05
C PHE A 57 5.19 -3.25 5.97
N GLY A 58 4.45 -2.88 7.02
CA GLY A 58 2.99 -3.06 7.10
C GLY A 58 2.57 -4.48 6.74
N ARG A 59 1.73 -4.61 5.71
CA ARG A 59 1.23 -5.90 5.21
C ARG A 59 2.06 -6.50 4.07
N SER A 60 3.14 -5.85 3.66
CA SER A 60 4.00 -6.32 2.56
C SER A 60 5.01 -7.36 3.05
N THR A 61 4.94 -8.56 2.49
CA THR A 61 5.76 -9.72 2.87
C THR A 61 6.59 -10.24 1.70
N ARG A 62 7.69 -10.94 2.01
CA ARG A 62 8.39 -11.75 1.02
C ARG A 62 7.58 -13.01 0.73
N ASN A 63 7.36 -13.33 -0.54
CA ASN A 63 6.90 -14.64 -0.97
C ASN A 63 8.11 -15.57 -0.92
N ASP A 64 8.40 -16.12 0.25
CA ASP A 64 9.46 -17.12 0.41
C ASP A 64 8.85 -18.53 0.40
N PRO A 65 8.92 -19.28 -0.71
CA PRO A 65 8.42 -20.65 -0.74
C PRO A 65 9.22 -21.60 0.16
N GLU A 66 10.40 -21.22 0.64
CA GLU A 66 11.26 -22.06 1.50
C GLU A 66 11.20 -21.70 3.00
N ARG A 67 10.35 -20.74 3.39
CA ARG A 67 10.06 -20.42 4.81
C ARG A 67 8.58 -20.61 5.12
N SER A 68 8.09 -21.84 4.94
CA SER A 68 6.83 -22.34 5.52
C SER A 68 7.11 -23.51 6.43
#